data_AF-A0A974ZN68-F1
#
_entry.id   AF-A0A974ZN68-F1
#
_cell.length_a   1.000
_cell.length_b   1.000
_cell.length_c   1.000
_cell.angle_alpha   90.00
_cell.angle_beta   90.00
_cell.angle_gamma   90.00
#
_symmetry.space_group_name_H-M   'P 1'
#
loop_
_entity.id
_entity.type
_entity.pdbx_description
1 polymer ?
#
loop_
_entity_poly.entity_id
_entity_poly.type
_entity_poly.pdbx_seq_one_letter_code
_entity_poly.pdbx_strand_id
1 'polypeptide(L)'
;MTFGQLIQIAILIALLSVPVVVCFGIKKRFRGVKGFALAFVISAGLMSATVIVLWLGYDWYLDQQIAPLDRNGDGVWTPDEEVTWTKEDKRNMDAYFGDSGRNVFAAIIFPALSAAYSLAVVTIYWLFTTAKQRQGKHCSTRRSSGTPQKRGAP
;
A
#
# COMPACT_ATOMS: atom_id res chain seq x y z
N MET A 1 -21.98 13.59 1.48
CA MET A 1 -20.95 12.58 1.18
C MET A 1 -21.61 11.46 0.40
N THR A 2 -21.17 11.18 -0.82
CA THR A 2 -21.81 10.16 -1.66
C THR A 2 -21.31 8.76 -1.30
N PHE A 3 -22.08 7.72 -1.62
CA PHE A 3 -21.69 6.33 -1.36
C PHE A 3 -20.33 5.97 -1.98
N GLY A 4 -20.05 6.46 -3.19
CA GLY A 4 -18.75 6.26 -3.85
C GLY A 4 -17.56 6.86 -3.08
N GLN A 5 -17.74 8.03 -2.46
CA GLN A 5 -16.70 8.64 -1.62
C GLN A 5 -16.38 7.79 -0.39
N LEU A 6 -17.40 7.18 0.23
CA LEU A 6 -17.20 6.29 1.38
C LEU A 6 -16.37 5.07 1.01
N ILE A 7 -16.63 4.46 -0.14
CA ILE A 7 -15.87 3.31 -0.64
C ILE A 7 -14.39 3.70 -0.88
N GLN A 8 -14.14 4.84 -1.52
CA GLN A 8 -12.78 5.31 -1.78
C GLN A 8 -11.99 5.55 -0.48
N ILE A 9 -12.64 6.15 0.52
CA ILE A 9 -12.02 6.35 1.84
C ILE A 9 -11.75 5.03 2.54
N ALA A 10 -12.68 4.08 2.47
CA ALA A 10 -12.48 2.74 3.05
C ALA A 10 -11.27 2.02 2.40
N ILE A 11 -11.14 2.09 1.07
CA ILE A 11 -9.99 1.53 0.34
C ILE A 11 -8.69 2.21 0.77
N LEU A 12 -8.67 3.54 0.89
CA LEU A 12 -7.49 4.27 1.34
C LEU A 12 -7.07 3.89 2.76
N ILE A 13 -8.03 3.80 3.70
CA ILE A 13 -7.75 3.39 5.08
C ILE A 13 -7.21 1.95 5.09
N ALA A 14 -7.81 1.04 4.33
CA ALA A 14 -7.35 -0.33 4.21
C ALA A 14 -5.90 -0.38 3.69
N LEU A 15 -5.59 0.35 2.62
CA LEU A 15 -4.26 0.41 2.02
C LEU A 15 -3.21 1.01 2.98
N LEU A 16 -3.54 2.09 3.68
CA LEU A 16 -2.66 2.71 4.68
C LEU A 16 -2.42 1.80 5.89
N SER A 17 -3.35 0.92 6.22
CA SER A 17 -3.19 -0.03 7.32
C SER A 17 -2.26 -1.21 7.00
N VAL A 18 -1.98 -1.47 5.71
CA VAL A 18 -1.19 -2.62 5.25
C VAL A 18 0.16 -2.74 5.96
N PRO A 19 1.02 -1.70 6.04
CA PRO A 19 2.33 -1.86 6.67
C PRO A 19 2.22 -2.20 8.16
N VAL A 20 1.20 -1.70 8.86
CA VAL A 20 0.98 -1.99 10.28
C VAL A 20 0.58 -3.46 10.48
N VAL A 21 -0.35 -3.96 9.66
CA VAL A 21 -0.80 -5.36 9.71
C VAL A 21 0.33 -6.32 9.36
N VAL A 22 1.11 -6.00 8.32
CA VAL A 22 2.28 -6.79 7.89
C VAL A 22 3.35 -6.81 8.99
N CYS A 23 3.66 -5.66 9.59
CA CYS A 23 4.57 -5.58 10.74
C CYS A 23 4.11 -6.47 11.91
N PHE A 24 2.83 -6.41 12.26
CA PHE A 24 2.27 -7.22 13.35
C PHE A 24 2.40 -8.72 13.08
N GLY A 25 2.08 -9.16 11.86
CA GLY A 25 2.18 -10.56 11.45
C GLY A 25 3.62 -11.07 11.43
N ILE A 26 4.54 -10.34 10.77
CA ILE A 26 5.93 -10.77 10.60
C ILE A 26 6.68 -10.77 11.92
N LYS A 27 6.46 -9.77 12.78
CA LYS A 27 7.16 -9.67 14.07
C LYS A 27 6.85 -10.85 15.00
N LYS A 28 5.70 -11.52 14.82
CA LYS A 28 5.35 -12.76 15.55
C LYS A 28 6.33 -13.90 15.25
N ARG A 29 6.86 -13.98 14.03
CA ARG A 29 7.73 -15.08 13.56
C ARG A 29 9.20 -14.68 13.44
N PHE A 30 9.49 -13.48 12.96
CA PHE A 30 10.84 -13.02 12.65
C PHE A 30 11.19 -11.77 13.48
N ARG A 31 12.32 -11.83 14.19
CA ARG A 31 12.84 -10.72 14.99
C ARG A 31 14.13 -10.17 14.35
N GLY A 32 14.48 -8.94 14.72
CA GLY A 32 15.70 -8.27 14.24
C GLY A 32 15.62 -7.83 12.77
N VAL A 33 16.77 -7.65 12.14
CA VAL A 33 16.92 -7.02 10.81
C VAL A 33 16.21 -7.81 9.71
N LYS A 34 16.23 -9.15 9.76
CA LYS A 34 15.53 -10.00 8.77
C LYS A 34 14.02 -9.76 8.78
N GLY A 35 13.42 -9.67 9.96
CA GLY A 35 11.99 -9.37 10.09
C GLY A 35 11.64 -7.95 9.62
N PHE A 36 12.53 -6.99 9.90
CA PHE A 36 12.38 -5.61 9.42
C PHE A 36 12.38 -5.53 7.89
N ALA A 37 13.40 -6.11 7.25
CA ALA A 37 13.55 -6.10 5.80
C ALA A 37 12.36 -6.82 5.12
N LEU A 38 11.94 -7.98 5.65
CA LEU A 38 10.80 -8.71 5.13
C LEU A 38 9.50 -7.91 5.25
N ALA A 39 9.27 -7.25 6.40
CA ALA A 39 8.09 -6.42 6.58
C ALA A 39 8.06 -5.22 5.65
N PHE A 40 9.21 -4.57 5.44
CA PHE A 40 9.34 -3.48 4.48
C PHE A 40 9.01 -3.94 3.05
N VAL A 41 9.66 -4.99 2.54
CA VAL A 41 9.49 -5.47 1.17
C VAL A 41 8.05 -5.92 0.92
N ILE A 42 7.47 -6.70 1.83
CA ILE A 42 6.09 -7.19 1.69
C ILE A 42 5.09 -6.03 1.74
N SER A 43 5.26 -5.07 2.65
CA SER A 43 4.35 -3.93 2.74
C SER A 43 4.39 -3.06 1.50
N ALA A 44 5.60 -2.69 1.05
CA ALA A 44 5.80 -1.88 -0.14
C ALA A 44 5.25 -2.59 -1.38
N GLY A 45 5.53 -3.89 -1.52
CA GLY A 45 5.06 -4.72 -2.62
C GLY A 45 3.53 -4.89 -2.64
N LEU A 46 2.89 -5.14 -1.50
CA LEU A 46 1.42 -5.26 -1.43
C LEU A 46 0.73 -3.94 -1.78
N MET A 47 1.24 -2.82 -1.25
CA MET A 47 0.68 -1.51 -1.56
C MET A 47 0.83 -1.17 -3.05
N SER A 48 2.02 -1.33 -3.62
CA SER A 48 2.25 -1.04 -5.03
C SER A 48 1.48 -1.98 -5.94
N ALA A 49 1.48 -3.29 -5.68
CA ALA A 49 0.75 -4.28 -6.45
C ALA A 49 -0.75 -3.99 -6.48
N THR A 50 -1.34 -3.57 -5.35
CA THR A 50 -2.76 -3.24 -5.30
C THR A 50 -3.12 -2.12 -6.28
N VAL A 51 -2.31 -1.06 -6.32
CA VAL A 51 -2.55 0.07 -7.25
C VAL A 51 -2.26 -0.31 -8.69
N ILE A 52 -1.22 -1.11 -8.95
CA ILE A 52 -0.91 -1.62 -10.30
C ILE A 52 -2.07 -2.47 -10.82
N VAL A 53 -2.62 -3.38 -10.00
CA VAL A 53 -3.75 -4.23 -10.39
C VAL A 53 -5.01 -3.41 -10.66
N LEU A 54 -5.31 -2.42 -9.81
CA LEU A 54 -6.44 -1.52 -10.03
C LEU A 54 -6.27 -0.71 -11.31
N TRP A 55 -5.06 -0.24 -11.58
CA TRP A 55 -4.73 0.48 -12.80
C TRP A 55 -4.89 -0.40 -14.05
N LEU A 56 -4.29 -1.59 -14.08
CA LEU A 56 -4.44 -2.54 -15.20
C LEU A 56 -5.91 -2.94 -15.44
N GLY A 57 -6.69 -3.11 -14.36
CA GLY A 57 -8.11 -3.40 -14.48
C GLY A 57 -8.91 -2.23 -15.07
N TYR A 58 -8.53 -1.00 -14.72
CA TYR A 58 -9.15 0.22 -15.26
C TYR A 58 -8.77 0.45 -16.73
N ASP A 59 -7.52 0.19 -17.09
CA ASP A 59 -7.00 0.24 -18.46
C ASP A 59 -7.75 -0.77 -19.35
N TRP A 60 -7.83 -2.02 -18.89
CA TRP A 60 -8.61 -3.06 -19.57
C TRP A 60 -10.09 -2.69 -19.70
N TYR A 61 -10.69 -2.05 -18.69
CA TYR A 61 -12.07 -1.57 -18.78
C TYR A 61 -12.22 -0.48 -19.86
N LEU A 62 -11.30 0.49 -19.94
CA LEU A 62 -11.34 1.53 -20.97
C LEU A 62 -11.18 0.93 -22.37
N ASP A 63 -10.26 -0.01 -22.56
CA ASP A 63 -10.10 -0.72 -23.84
C ASP A 63 -11.40 -1.37 -24.30
N GLN A 64 -12.13 -2.02 -23.39
CA GLN A 64 -13.43 -2.64 -23.72
C GLN A 64 -14.51 -1.62 -24.10
N GLN A 65 -14.45 -0.40 -23.55
CA GLN A 65 -15.40 0.68 -23.88
C GLN A 65 -15.04 1.37 -25.19
N ILE A 66 -13.76 1.40 -25.55
CA ILE A 66 -13.26 2.14 -26.70
C ILE A 66 -13.16 1.28 -27.96
N ALA A 67 -12.87 -0.02 -27.83
CA ALA A 67 -12.81 -0.93 -28.97
C ALA A 67 -14.07 -0.89 -29.87
N PRO A 68 -15.31 -0.76 -29.37
CA PRO A 68 -16.50 -0.65 -30.21
C PRO A 68 -16.67 0.70 -30.93
N LEU A 69 -15.89 1.72 -30.56
CA LEU A 69 -15.94 3.05 -31.17
C LEU A 69 -15.22 3.11 -32.52
N ASP A 70 -14.29 2.19 -32.75
CA ASP A 70 -13.69 1.90 -34.05
C ASP A 70 -14.62 0.95 -34.82
N ARG A 71 -15.41 1.50 -35.76
CA ARG A 71 -16.46 0.73 -36.44
C ARG A 71 -15.96 -0.05 -37.63
N ASN A 72 -14.93 0.48 -38.29
CA ASN A 72 -14.34 -0.14 -39.46
C ASN A 72 -13.18 -1.10 -39.08
N GLY A 73 -12.72 -1.07 -37.82
CA GLY A 73 -11.69 -1.94 -37.28
C GLY A 73 -10.30 -1.62 -37.82
N ASP A 74 -10.07 -0.39 -38.29
CA ASP A 74 -8.80 0.02 -38.89
C ASP A 74 -7.79 0.57 -37.85
N GLY A 75 -8.20 0.68 -36.58
CA GLY A 75 -7.40 1.17 -35.48
C GLY A 75 -7.26 2.70 -35.43
N VAL A 76 -8.01 3.44 -36.25
CA VAL A 76 -7.97 4.90 -36.35
C VAL A 76 -9.37 5.49 -36.30
N TRP A 77 -9.63 6.34 -35.32
CA TRP A 77 -10.92 7.03 -35.23
C TRP A 77 -11.02 8.16 -36.25
N THR A 78 -12.06 8.11 -37.08
CA THR A 78 -12.35 9.15 -38.07
C THR A 78 -13.36 10.18 -37.53
N PRO A 79 -13.31 11.44 -38.01
CA PRO A 79 -14.28 12.48 -37.59
C PRO A 79 -15.74 12.08 -37.82
N ASP A 80 -16.02 11.27 -38.85
CA ASP A 80 -17.37 10.78 -39.15
C ASP A 80 -17.88 9.80 -38.09
N GLU A 81 -16.99 9.02 -37.46
CA GLU A 81 -17.32 8.14 -36.34
C GLU A 81 -17.55 8.95 -35.06
N GLU A 82 -16.74 9.98 -34.81
CA GLU A 82 -16.85 10.86 -33.62
C GLU A 82 -18.19 11.61 -33.51
N VAL A 83 -18.84 11.89 -34.64
CA VAL A 83 -20.17 12.52 -34.68
C VAL A 83 -21.22 11.63 -34.03
N THR A 84 -21.03 10.31 -34.09
CA THR A 84 -21.99 9.34 -33.56
C THR A 84 -21.76 8.96 -32.11
N TRP A 85 -20.66 9.45 -31.52
CA TRP A 85 -20.31 9.16 -30.13
C TRP A 85 -21.25 9.85 -29.15
N THR A 86 -21.67 9.10 -28.15
CA THR A 86 -22.40 9.64 -27.01
C THR A 86 -21.50 10.52 -26.15
N LYS A 87 -22.11 11.25 -25.20
CA LYS A 87 -21.34 12.01 -24.21
C LYS A 87 -20.47 11.11 -23.32
N GLU A 88 -20.89 9.86 -23.10
CA GLU A 88 -20.15 8.91 -22.29
C GLU A 88 -18.92 8.37 -23.05
N ASP A 89 -19.08 8.10 -24.34
CA ASP A 89 -17.98 7.66 -25.23
C ASP A 89 -16.87 8.72 -25.28
N LYS A 90 -17.26 9.99 -25.45
CA LYS A 90 -16.32 11.13 -25.42
C LYS A 90 -15.57 11.21 -24.09
N ARG A 91 -16.27 11.02 -22.96
CA ARG A 91 -15.64 11.00 -21.64
C ARG A 91 -14.65 9.84 -21.47
N ASN A 92 -15.01 8.65 -21.95
CA ASN A 92 -14.13 7.48 -21.89
C ASN A 92 -12.90 7.68 -22.79
N MET A 93 -13.08 8.27 -23.97
CA MET A 93 -11.99 8.59 -24.90
C MET A 93 -11.03 9.65 -24.33
N ASP A 94 -11.57 10.73 -23.74
CA ASP A 94 -10.76 11.72 -23.01
C ASP A 94 -9.96 11.05 -21.88
N ALA A 95 -10.59 10.09 -21.19
CA ALA A 95 -9.93 9.33 -20.14
C ALA A 95 -8.82 8.40 -20.67
N TYR A 96 -8.94 7.87 -21.88
CA TYR A 96 -7.92 7.04 -22.51
C TYR A 96 -6.73 7.87 -23.04
N PHE A 97 -6.97 9.03 -23.67
CA PHE A 97 -5.88 9.93 -24.06
C PHE A 97 -5.15 10.53 -22.84
N GLY A 98 -5.89 10.80 -21.76
CA GLY A 98 -5.33 11.26 -20.49
C GLY A 98 -4.59 10.19 -19.69
N ASP A 99 -4.32 9.01 -20.25
CA ASP A 99 -3.75 7.87 -19.54
C ASP A 99 -2.22 7.94 -19.36
N SER A 100 -1.51 8.69 -20.20
CA SER A 100 -0.05 8.89 -20.11
C SER A 100 0.41 9.31 -18.70
N GLY A 101 -0.33 10.20 -18.02
CA GLY A 101 -0.01 10.64 -16.66
C GLY A 101 -0.32 9.60 -15.59
N ARG A 102 -1.38 8.80 -15.79
CA ARG A 102 -1.77 7.72 -14.87
C ARG A 102 -0.78 6.57 -14.93
N ASN A 103 -0.24 6.28 -16.09
CA ASN A 103 0.75 5.20 -16.29
C ASN A 103 2.03 5.51 -15.54
N VAL A 104 2.55 6.74 -15.69
CA VAL A 104 3.72 7.19 -14.94
C VAL A 104 3.45 7.19 -13.42
N PHE A 105 2.25 7.62 -13.01
CA PHE A 105 1.91 7.61 -11.59
C PHE A 105 1.84 6.20 -11.01
N ALA A 106 1.11 5.29 -11.64
CA ALA A 106 0.89 3.92 -11.15
C ALA A 106 2.17 3.07 -11.22
N ALA A 107 2.97 3.21 -12.29
CA ALA A 107 4.14 2.37 -12.51
C ALA A 107 5.43 2.89 -11.84
N ILE A 108 5.57 4.21 -11.63
CA ILE A 108 6.83 4.80 -11.16
C ILE A 108 6.64 5.54 -9.84
N ILE A 109 5.74 6.52 -9.80
CA ILE A 109 5.61 7.42 -8.64
C ILE A 109 5.02 6.67 -7.43
N PHE A 110 3.94 5.93 -7.63
CA PHE A 110 3.24 5.25 -6.55
C PHE A 110 4.05 4.14 -5.89
N PRO A 111 4.82 3.30 -6.61
CA PRO A 111 5.74 2.35 -5.99
C PRO A 111 6.81 3.03 -5.14
N ALA A 112 7.35 4.16 -5.59
CA ALA A 112 8.33 4.94 -4.81
C ALA A 112 7.70 5.50 -3.52
N LEU A 113 6.49 6.07 -3.61
CA LEU A 113 5.74 6.54 -2.44
C LEU A 113 5.38 5.41 -1.48
N SER A 114 4.97 4.25 -2.01
CA SER A 114 4.66 3.05 -1.24
C SER A 114 5.87 2.54 -0.47
N ALA A 115 7.05 2.54 -1.10
CA ALA A 115 8.30 2.20 -0.45
C ALA A 115 8.66 3.21 0.65
N ALA A 116 8.63 4.52 0.35
CA ALA A 116 8.94 5.56 1.33
C ALA A 116 8.00 5.49 2.56
N TYR A 117 6.70 5.36 2.32
CA TYR A 117 5.70 5.22 3.38
C TYR A 117 5.90 3.95 4.20
N SER A 118 6.06 2.80 3.54
CA SER A 118 6.31 1.52 4.21
C SER A 118 7.56 1.57 5.07
N LEU A 119 8.64 2.18 4.56
CA LEU A 119 9.88 2.34 5.31
C LEU A 119 9.66 3.17 6.58
N ALA A 120 8.93 4.29 6.49
CA ALA A 120 8.62 5.14 7.63
C ALA A 120 7.80 4.38 8.69
N VAL A 121 6.71 3.71 8.28
CA VAL A 121 5.83 2.98 9.21
C VAL A 121 6.55 1.80 9.86
N VAL A 122 7.29 1.00 9.08
CA VAL A 122 8.03 -0.16 9.60
C VAL A 122 9.11 0.31 10.59
N THR A 123 9.82 1.41 10.28
CA THR A 123 10.82 2.01 11.17
C THR A 123 10.20 2.44 12.49
N ILE A 124 9.12 3.22 12.44
CA ILE A 124 8.40 3.68 13.62
C ILE A 124 7.94 2.49 14.46
N TYR A 125 7.29 1.50 13.82
CA TYR A 125 6.80 0.30 14.49
C TYR A 125 7.94 -0.47 15.19
N TRP A 126 9.08 -0.67 14.51
CA TRP A 126 10.21 -1.41 15.07
C TRP A 126 10.86 -0.68 16.25
N LEU A 127 10.98 0.64 16.18
CA LEU A 127 11.51 1.47 17.25
C LEU A 127 10.65 1.36 18.51
N PHE A 128 9.34 1.61 18.40
CA PHE A 128 8.41 1.54 19.54
C PHE A 128 8.42 0.18 20.22
N THR A 129 8.34 -0.87 19.40
CA THR A 129 8.22 -2.23 19.91
C THR A 129 9.55 -2.76 20.47
N THR A 130 10.70 -2.25 20.02
CA THR A 130 12.02 -2.56 20.59
C THR A 130 12.27 -1.79 21.89
N ALA A 131 11.87 -0.52 21.95
CA ALA A 131 11.94 0.29 23.17
C ALA A 131 11.14 -0.35 24.33
N LYS A 132 9.92 -0.81 24.05
CA LYS A 132 9.09 -1.53 25.03
C LYS A 132 9.76 -2.81 25.57
N GLN A 133 10.46 -3.56 24.72
CA GLN A 133 11.20 -4.76 25.15
C GLN A 133 12.38 -4.44 26.07
N ARG A 134 13.08 -3.31 25.84
CA ARG A 134 14.19 -2.88 26.71
C ARG A 134 13.69 -2.49 28.10
N GLN A 135 12.57 -1.78 28.19
CA GLN A 135 11.97 -1.39 29.48
C GLN A 135 11.55 -2.60 30.32
N GLY A 136 10.94 -3.62 29.70
CA GLY A 136 10.53 -4.85 30.39
C GLY A 136 11.70 -5.64 30.99
N LYS A 137 12.85 -5.69 30.30
CA LYS A 137 14.04 -6.37 30.80
C LYS A 137 14.66 -5.65 32.00
N HIS A 138 14.73 -4.32 31.98
CA HIS A 138 15.32 -3.54 33.08
C HIS A 138 14.57 -3.68 34.41
N CYS A 139 13.25 -3.89 34.37
CA CYS A 139 12.43 -4.08 35.56
C CYS A 139 12.61 -5.48 36.18
N SER A 140 12.82 -6.51 35.35
CA SER A 140 13.04 -7.89 35.81
C SER A 140 14.37 -8.06 36.56
N THR A 141 15.44 -7.39 36.13
CA THR A 141 16.78 -7.59 36.72
C THR A 141 16.92 -6.93 38.09
N ARG A 142 16.17 -5.85 38.38
CA ARG A 142 16.21 -5.17 39.69
C ARG A 142 15.55 -5.97 40.82
N ARG A 143 14.74 -6.97 40.50
CA ARG A 143 13.98 -7.76 41.49
C ARG A 143 14.74 -8.98 42.01
N SER A 144 15.84 -9.41 41.36
CA SER A 144 16.59 -10.60 41.77
C SER A 144 17.89 -10.33 42.54
N SER A 145 18.23 -9.06 42.83
CA SER A 145 19.44 -8.71 43.60
C SER A 145 19.19 -8.56 45.10
N GLY A 146 17.99 -8.90 45.58
CA GLY A 146 17.66 -8.98 47.00
C GLY A 146 18.08 -10.33 47.58
N THR A 147 19.38 -10.61 47.66
CA THR A 147 19.88 -11.75 48.46
C THR A 147 19.59 -11.46 49.93
N PRO A 148 18.86 -12.34 50.65
CA PRO A 148 18.67 -12.17 52.09
C PRO A 148 20.02 -12.33 52.77
N GLN A 149 20.49 -11.24 53.36
CA GLN A 149 21.62 -11.17 54.26
C GLN A 149 21.31 -12.08 55.47
N LYS A 150 21.77 -13.35 55.42
CA LYS A 150 21.78 -14.20 56.60
C LYS A 150 22.82 -13.64 57.56
N ARG A 151 22.31 -12.89 58.54
CA ARG A 151 23.04 -12.45 59.74
C ARG A 151 23.59 -13.70 60.43
N GLY A 152 24.90 -13.76 60.54
CA GLY A 152 25.54 -14.60 61.55
C GLY A 152 25.31 -13.98 62.93
N ALA A 153 25.07 -14.85 63.91
CA ALA A 153 25.36 -14.63 65.33
C ALA A 153 24.95 -15.91 66.08
N PRO A 154 25.54 -16.17 67.26
CA PRO A 154 26.97 -16.34 67.56
C PRO A 154 27.35 -17.83 67.69
#